data_AF-A0A9P0LFW1-F1
#
_entry.id   AF-A0A9P0LFW1-F1
#
_cell.length_a   1.000
_cell.length_b   1.000
_cell.length_c   1.000
_cell.angle_alpha   90.00
_cell.angle_beta   90.00
_cell.angle_gamma   90.00
#
_symmetry.space_group_name_H-M   'P 1'
#
loop_
_entity.id
_entity.type
_entity.pdbx_description
1 polymer ?
#
loop_
_entity_poly.entity_id
_entity_poly.type
_entity_poly.pdbx_seq_one_letter_code
_entity_poly.pdbx_strand_id
1 'polypeptide(L)'
;MSLRKLTTNLFRVPDVQNCVLRCFSLHKLSEEQLMLQQMCRDFAETELKPIAAQLDKEHRFPAEQIKKMGELGLLGITVSDEYGGAGQDMLSLAVAVEELARACGGTGTIVSVHNCLYVGLLDRCGTPEQKEKFLRPFTSGTLGCFALSEPEQQKNSFDEEGGIQHHCSSMQHPFLHITFVLCLQYDRN
;
A
#
# COMPACT_ATOMS: atom_id res chain seq x y z
N MET A 1 34.99 -1.20 -38.10
CA MET A 1 34.43 -2.25 -37.21
C MET A 1 33.10 -1.77 -36.67
N SER A 2 32.00 -2.41 -37.06
CA SER A 2 30.63 -1.94 -36.76
C SER A 2 30.22 -2.26 -35.32
N LEU A 3 29.65 -1.26 -34.63
CA LEU A 3 29.11 -1.31 -33.25
C LEU A 3 28.09 -2.44 -33.02
N ARG A 4 27.54 -3.05 -34.08
CA ARG A 4 26.65 -4.23 -34.01
C ARG A 4 27.34 -5.52 -33.54
N LYS A 5 28.67 -5.62 -33.60
CA LYS A 5 29.39 -6.83 -33.12
C LYS A 5 29.68 -6.81 -31.61
N LEU A 6 29.56 -5.64 -30.96
CA LEU A 6 29.76 -5.52 -29.50
C LEU A 6 28.50 -5.90 -28.72
N THR A 7 27.31 -5.68 -29.28
CA THR A 7 26.04 -5.97 -28.60
C THR A 7 25.68 -7.46 -28.56
N THR A 8 26.19 -8.27 -29.49
CA THR A 8 25.89 -9.72 -29.55
C THR A 8 26.72 -10.57 -28.58
N ASN A 9 27.83 -10.05 -28.06
CA ASN A 9 28.68 -10.77 -27.10
C ASN A 9 28.49 -10.32 -25.64
N LEU A 10 27.72 -9.26 -25.36
CA LEU A 10 27.43 -8.82 -24.00
C LEU A 10 26.28 -9.60 -23.32
N PHE A 11 25.50 -10.38 -24.07
CA PHE A 11 24.31 -11.09 -23.58
C PHE A 11 24.51 -12.60 -23.36
N ARG A 12 25.76 -13.09 -23.34
CA ARG A 12 26.09 -14.50 -23.04
C ARG A 12 26.78 -14.65 -21.70
N VAL A 13 26.21 -14.04 -20.66
CA VAL A 13 26.50 -14.43 -19.28
C VAL A 13 25.57 -15.60 -18.95
N PRO A 14 26.07 -16.82 -18.64
CA PRO A 14 25.23 -18.00 -18.43
C PRO A 14 24.31 -17.94 -17.19
N ASP A 15 24.22 -16.79 -16.51
CA ASP A 15 23.56 -16.66 -15.20
C ASP A 15 22.65 -15.42 -15.08
N VAL A 16 22.24 -14.81 -16.21
CA VAL A 16 21.31 -13.66 -16.17
C VAL A 16 19.93 -14.06 -15.63
N GLN A 17 19.54 -15.33 -15.73
CA GLN A 17 18.26 -15.80 -15.17
C GLN A 17 18.21 -15.77 -13.63
N ASN A 18 19.35 -15.87 -12.93
CA ASN A 18 19.42 -15.65 -11.48
C ASN A 18 19.61 -14.17 -11.10
N CYS A 19 20.09 -13.35 -12.03
CA CYS A 19 20.42 -11.95 -11.77
C CYS A 19 19.18 -11.03 -11.79
N VAL A 20 18.12 -11.38 -12.53
CA VAL A 20 16.86 -10.60 -12.49
C VAL A 20 16.06 -10.81 -11.20
N LEU A 21 16.37 -11.86 -10.43
CA LEU A 21 15.64 -12.20 -9.20
C LEU A 21 16.30 -11.70 -7.90
N ARG A 22 17.48 -11.06 -7.94
CA ARG A 22 18.21 -10.69 -6.71
C ARG A 22 19.03 -9.40 -6.76
N CYS A 23 18.55 -8.37 -7.46
CA CYS A 23 19.19 -7.04 -7.47
C CYS A 23 18.41 -5.94 -6.72
N PHE A 24 17.57 -6.27 -5.73
CA PHE A 24 16.74 -5.28 -4.99
C PHE A 24 16.93 -5.21 -3.47
N SER A 25 18.00 -5.79 -2.91
CA SER A 25 18.15 -5.82 -1.45
C SER A 25 19.51 -5.26 -1.02
N LEU A 26 19.54 -3.98 -0.64
CA LEU A 26 20.70 -3.37 0.04
C LEU A 26 20.83 -3.86 1.50
N HIS A 27 19.78 -4.46 2.08
CA HIS A 27 19.75 -5.02 3.43
C HIS A 27 18.90 -6.29 3.49
N LYS A 28 19.44 -7.37 4.07
CA LYS A 28 18.73 -8.64 4.29
C LYS A 28 17.55 -8.42 5.25
N LEU A 29 16.34 -8.77 4.81
CA LEU A 29 15.13 -8.77 5.65
C LEU A 29 15.28 -9.72 6.85
N SER A 30 14.61 -9.39 7.95
CA SER A 30 14.48 -10.30 9.09
C SER A 30 13.66 -11.54 8.73
N GLU A 31 13.73 -12.59 9.55
CA GLU A 31 12.92 -13.79 9.35
C GLU A 31 11.41 -13.47 9.42
N GLU A 32 11.01 -12.62 10.36
CA GLU A 32 9.62 -12.15 10.49
C GLU A 32 9.17 -11.38 9.23
N GLN A 33 9.99 -10.47 8.71
CA GLN A 33 9.70 -9.73 7.48
C GLN A 33 9.59 -10.66 6.25
N LEU A 34 10.41 -11.71 6.18
CA LEU A 34 10.33 -12.71 5.11
C LEU A 34 9.05 -13.54 5.22
N MET A 35 8.65 -13.92 6.43
CA MET A 35 7.39 -14.62 6.66
C MET A 35 6.19 -13.74 6.26
N LEU A 36 6.20 -12.46 6.67
CA LEU A 36 5.18 -11.48 6.28
C LEU A 36 5.13 -11.30 4.76
N GLN A 37 6.29 -11.18 4.12
CA GLN A 37 6.40 -11.09 2.66
C GLN A 37 5.75 -12.30 1.99
N GLN A 38 6.10 -13.51 2.43
CA GLN A 38 5.57 -14.73 1.84
C GLN A 38 4.05 -14.83 2.03
N MET A 39 3.55 -14.51 3.22
CA MET A 39 2.11 -14.49 3.50
C MET A 39 1.37 -13.48 2.61
N CYS A 40 1.89 -12.26 2.47
CA CYS A 40 1.28 -11.23 1.62
C CYS A 40 1.33 -11.63 0.14
N ARG A 41 2.42 -12.25 -0.30
CA ARG A 41 2.59 -12.77 -1.66
C ARG A 41 1.59 -13.86 -1.99
N ASP A 42 1.41 -14.81 -1.08
CA ASP A 42 0.46 -15.92 -1.27
C ASP A 42 -0.97 -15.39 -1.29
N PHE A 43 -1.34 -14.49 -0.37
CA PHE A 43 -2.63 -13.80 -0.38
C PHE A 43 -2.85 -13.02 -1.68
N ALA A 44 -1.84 -12.28 -2.15
CA ALA A 44 -1.91 -11.50 -3.37
C ALA A 44 -2.16 -12.38 -4.62
N GLU A 45 -1.47 -13.52 -4.74
CA GLU A 45 -1.63 -14.43 -5.88
C GLU A 45 -2.97 -15.19 -5.85
N THR A 46 -3.46 -15.54 -4.66
CA THR A 46 -4.66 -16.39 -4.50
C THR A 46 -5.96 -15.59 -4.43
N GLU A 47 -5.96 -14.47 -3.71
CA GLU A 47 -7.18 -13.73 -3.37
C GLU A 47 -7.34 -12.44 -4.18
N LEU A 48 -6.24 -11.79 -4.59
CA LEU A 48 -6.30 -10.49 -5.27
C LEU A 48 -6.13 -10.59 -6.78
N LYS A 49 -5.10 -11.28 -7.25
CA LYS A 49 -4.75 -11.35 -8.67
C LYS A 49 -5.87 -11.87 -9.57
N PRO A 50 -6.68 -12.89 -9.18
CA PRO A 50 -7.76 -13.38 -10.03
C PRO A 50 -8.88 -12.36 -10.26
N ILE A 51 -9.11 -11.45 -9.30
CA ILE A 51 -10.23 -10.50 -9.33
C ILE A 51 -9.80 -9.08 -9.70
N ALA A 52 -8.51 -8.76 -9.66
CA ALA A 52 -7.99 -7.39 -9.81
C ALA A 52 -8.48 -6.69 -11.09
N ALA A 53 -8.44 -7.37 -12.24
CA ALA A 53 -8.89 -6.80 -13.52
C ALA A 53 -10.40 -6.53 -13.55
N GLN A 54 -11.20 -7.37 -12.88
CA GLN A 54 -12.64 -7.19 -12.79
C GLN A 54 -12.97 -6.01 -11.86
N LEU A 55 -12.30 -5.91 -10.71
CA LEU A 55 -12.49 -4.80 -9.76
C LEU A 55 -12.20 -3.45 -10.41
N ASP A 56 -11.13 -3.36 -11.20
CA ASP A 56 -10.76 -2.16 -11.94
C ASP A 56 -11.84 -1.78 -12.96
N LYS A 57 -12.26 -2.74 -13.79
CA LYS A 57 -13.28 -2.53 -14.84
C LYS A 57 -14.65 -2.17 -14.28
N GLU A 58 -15.04 -2.76 -13.16
CA GLU A 58 -16.35 -2.55 -12.54
C GLU A 58 -16.34 -1.41 -11.51
N HIS A 59 -15.18 -0.81 -11.23
CA HIS A 59 -15.00 0.18 -10.16
C HIS A 59 -15.57 -0.30 -8.82
N ARG A 60 -15.31 -1.56 -8.48
CA ARG A 60 -15.85 -2.21 -7.28
C ARG A 60 -14.83 -2.25 -6.16
N PHE A 61 -15.34 -2.05 -4.95
CA PHE A 61 -14.57 -2.21 -3.72
C PHE A 61 -14.42 -3.69 -3.32
N PRO A 62 -13.21 -4.18 -3.00
CA PRO A 62 -12.95 -5.57 -2.63
C PRO A 62 -13.28 -5.87 -1.15
N ALA A 63 -14.55 -5.73 -0.76
CA ALA A 63 -14.98 -5.84 0.64
C ALA A 63 -14.60 -7.19 1.29
N GLU A 64 -14.77 -8.30 0.56
CA GLU A 64 -14.47 -9.63 1.08
C GLU A 64 -12.97 -9.81 1.35
N GLN A 65 -12.12 -9.32 0.45
CA GLN A 65 -10.67 -9.42 0.59
C GLN A 65 -10.18 -8.52 1.73
N ILE A 66 -10.73 -7.32 1.89
CA ILE A 66 -10.41 -6.43 3.02
C ILE A 66 -10.77 -7.09 4.35
N LYS A 67 -11.92 -7.77 4.43
CA LYS A 67 -12.28 -8.53 5.63
C LYS A 67 -11.25 -9.62 5.95
N LYS A 68 -10.86 -10.43 4.94
CA LYS A 68 -9.81 -11.45 5.10
C LYS A 68 -8.47 -10.84 5.54
N MET A 69 -8.10 -9.68 5.01
CA MET A 69 -6.90 -8.95 5.42
C MET A 69 -6.95 -8.50 6.89
N GLY A 70 -8.12 -8.08 7.38
CA GLY A 70 -8.32 -7.77 8.80
C GLY A 70 -8.09 -8.99 9.69
N GLU A 71 -8.59 -10.16 9.29
CA GLU A 71 -8.37 -11.42 10.00
C GLU A 71 -6.89 -11.86 10.01
N LEU A 72 -6.12 -11.46 9.00
CA LEU A 72 -4.67 -11.68 8.89
C LEU A 72 -3.82 -10.62 9.60
N GLY A 73 -4.43 -9.60 10.22
CA GLY A 73 -3.71 -8.51 10.89
C GLY A 73 -3.08 -7.48 9.94
N LEU A 74 -3.45 -7.48 8.66
CA LEU A 74 -2.86 -6.58 7.66
C LEU A 74 -3.43 -5.15 7.71
N LEU A 75 -4.43 -4.90 8.55
CA LEU A 75 -5.04 -3.58 8.76
C LEU A 75 -4.49 -2.83 9.99
N GLY A 76 -3.58 -3.45 10.75
CA GLY A 76 -2.97 -2.85 11.93
C GLY A 76 -1.51 -3.27 12.10
N ILE A 77 -0.75 -3.31 11.00
CA ILE A 77 0.60 -3.92 10.97
C ILE A 77 1.52 -3.26 12.00
N THR A 78 1.54 -1.92 12.05
CA THR A 78 2.44 -1.16 12.93
C THR A 78 1.85 -0.79 14.28
N VAL A 79 0.58 -1.13 14.51
CA VAL A 79 -0.12 -0.81 15.76
C VAL A 79 0.26 -1.85 16.81
N SER A 80 0.43 -1.45 18.07
CA SER A 80 0.79 -2.37 19.14
C SER A 80 -0.29 -3.42 19.43
N ASP A 81 0.14 -4.57 19.96
CA ASP A 81 -0.73 -5.67 20.37
C ASP A 81 -1.79 -5.24 21.41
N GLU A 82 -1.47 -4.23 22.24
CA GLU A 82 -2.40 -3.65 23.24
C GLU A 82 -3.72 -3.17 22.61
N TYR A 83 -3.62 -2.61 21.40
CA TYR A 83 -4.77 -2.13 20.63
C TYR A 83 -5.17 -3.11 19.52
N GLY A 84 -4.67 -4.35 19.56
CA GLY A 84 -5.01 -5.42 18.62
C GLY A 84 -4.36 -5.28 17.25
N GLY A 85 -3.22 -4.58 17.16
CA GLY A 85 -2.37 -4.60 15.97
C GLY A 85 -1.35 -5.75 15.99
N ALA A 86 -0.42 -5.75 15.03
CA ALA A 86 0.61 -6.78 14.89
C ALA A 86 1.99 -6.38 15.44
N GLY A 87 2.15 -5.14 15.92
CA GLY A 87 3.37 -4.66 16.55
C GLY A 87 4.62 -4.64 15.65
N GLN A 88 4.45 -4.65 14.33
CA GLN A 88 5.55 -4.72 13.36
C GLN A 88 6.12 -3.33 13.02
N ASP A 89 7.25 -3.31 12.30
CA ASP A 89 7.91 -2.07 11.90
C ASP A 89 7.40 -1.50 10.56
N MET A 90 7.82 -0.26 10.25
CA MET A 90 7.44 0.40 9.00
C MET A 90 8.02 -0.31 7.75
N LEU A 91 9.12 -1.05 7.91
CA LEU A 91 9.68 -1.85 6.82
C LEU A 91 8.78 -3.05 6.52
N SER A 92 8.28 -3.75 7.54
CA SER A 92 7.25 -4.79 7.41
C SER A 92 6.01 -4.27 6.69
N LEU A 93 5.52 -3.07 7.05
CA LEU A 93 4.41 -2.43 6.33
C LEU A 93 4.73 -2.16 4.86
N ALA A 94 5.91 -1.63 4.55
CA ALA A 94 6.33 -1.37 3.17
C ALA A 94 6.36 -2.66 2.33
N VAL A 95 6.93 -3.73 2.89
CA VAL A 95 6.98 -5.05 2.26
C VAL A 95 5.58 -5.61 2.01
N ALA A 96 4.68 -5.53 3.00
CA ALA A 96 3.30 -5.98 2.84
C ALA A 96 2.57 -5.22 1.73
N VAL A 97 2.68 -3.88 1.72
CA VAL A 97 2.06 -3.03 0.69
C VAL A 97 2.62 -3.33 -0.70
N GLU A 98 3.93 -3.54 -0.83
CA GLU A 98 4.57 -3.89 -2.10
C GLU A 98 3.98 -5.20 -2.68
N GLU A 99 3.90 -6.26 -1.87
CA GLU A 99 3.39 -7.56 -2.32
C GLU A 99 1.91 -7.51 -2.70
N LEU A 100 1.09 -6.77 -1.95
CA LEU A 100 -0.34 -6.62 -2.24
C LEU A 100 -0.56 -5.77 -3.50
N ALA A 101 0.16 -4.65 -3.62
CA ALA A 101 0.08 -3.74 -4.77
C ALA A 101 0.55 -4.42 -6.07
N ARG A 102 1.48 -5.39 -5.99
CA ARG A 102 1.92 -6.21 -7.13
C ARG A 102 0.76 -6.97 -7.79
N ALA A 103 -0.26 -7.36 -7.04
CA ALA A 103 -1.45 -8.03 -7.58
C ALA A 103 -2.60 -7.07 -7.86
N CYS A 104 -2.88 -6.12 -6.95
CA CYS A 104 -3.94 -5.13 -7.12
C CYS A 104 -3.53 -3.80 -6.49
N GLY A 105 -3.19 -2.82 -7.33
CA GLY A 105 -2.77 -1.48 -6.88
C GLY A 105 -3.81 -0.78 -6.01
N GLY A 106 -5.10 -0.87 -6.36
CA GLY A 106 -6.19 -0.27 -5.57
C GLY A 106 -6.27 -0.83 -4.16
N THR A 107 -6.18 -2.14 -4.00
CA THR A 107 -6.15 -2.80 -2.70
C THR A 107 -4.90 -2.43 -1.90
N GLY A 108 -3.73 -2.38 -2.55
CA GLY A 108 -2.49 -1.92 -1.91
C GLY A 108 -2.61 -0.48 -1.38
N THR A 109 -3.26 0.41 -2.14
CA THR A 109 -3.53 1.80 -1.71
C THR A 109 -4.47 1.85 -0.50
N ILE A 110 -5.55 1.05 -0.50
CA ILE A 110 -6.47 0.98 0.66
C ILE A 110 -5.71 0.61 1.93
N VAL A 111 -4.90 -0.46 1.87
CA VAL A 111 -4.11 -0.95 3.01
C VAL A 111 -3.08 0.09 3.45
N SER A 112 -2.41 0.75 2.51
CA SER A 112 -1.42 1.79 2.80
C SER A 112 -2.03 3.01 3.48
N VAL A 113 -3.12 3.56 2.95
CA VAL A 113 -3.81 4.72 3.54
C VAL A 113 -4.32 4.39 4.92
N HIS A 114 -4.92 3.21 5.09
CA HIS A 114 -5.44 2.78 6.37
C HIS A 114 -4.33 2.67 7.44
N ASN A 115 -3.26 1.91 7.15
CA ASN A 115 -2.15 1.70 8.07
C ASN A 115 -1.40 3.00 8.39
N CYS A 116 -1.04 3.79 7.37
CA CYS A 116 -0.20 4.98 7.56
C CYS A 116 -0.99 6.19 8.06
N LEU A 117 -2.09 6.52 7.38
CA LEU A 117 -2.77 7.82 7.55
C LEU A 117 -3.93 7.77 8.54
N TYR A 118 -4.45 6.58 8.86
CA TYR A 118 -5.51 6.46 9.86
C TYR A 118 -4.98 5.85 11.15
N VAL A 119 -4.72 4.53 11.18
CA VAL A 119 -4.33 3.86 12.43
C VAL A 119 -2.96 4.30 12.92
N GLY A 120 -1.99 4.52 12.03
CA GLY A 120 -0.66 5.00 12.39
C GLY A 120 -0.66 6.42 12.99
N LEU A 121 -1.52 7.32 12.49
CA LEU A 121 -1.66 8.66 13.08
C LEU A 121 -2.36 8.60 14.45
N LEU A 122 -3.43 7.81 14.57
CA LEU A 122 -4.14 7.64 15.84
C LEU A 122 -3.27 6.97 16.91
N ASP A 123 -2.45 5.99 16.53
CA ASP A 123 -1.51 5.38 17.47
C ASP A 123 -0.42 6.36 17.90
N ARG A 124 0.08 7.22 17.01
CA ARG A 124 1.13 8.18 17.37
C ARG A 124 0.61 9.38 18.18
N CYS A 125 -0.57 9.89 17.85
CA CYS A 125 -1.05 11.19 18.34
C CYS A 125 -2.30 11.11 19.22
N GLY A 126 -2.98 9.96 19.27
CA GLY A 126 -4.23 9.80 20.02
C GLY A 126 -4.03 9.68 21.53
N THR A 127 -4.96 10.22 22.30
CA THR A 127 -5.06 9.96 23.75
C THR A 127 -5.48 8.51 24.00
N PRO A 128 -5.26 7.94 25.20
CA PRO A 128 -5.70 6.57 25.52
C PRO A 128 -7.20 6.34 25.22
N GLU A 129 -8.05 7.30 25.55
CA GLU A 129 -9.49 7.23 25.31
C GLU A 129 -9.82 7.25 23.80
N GLN A 130 -9.07 8.03 23.01
CA GLN A 130 -9.23 8.07 21.56
C GLN A 130 -8.76 6.77 20.91
N LYS A 131 -7.65 6.19 21.37
CA LYS A 131 -7.15 4.91 20.86
C LYS A 131 -8.14 3.78 21.14
N GLU A 132 -8.69 3.71 22.35
CA GLU A 132 -9.66 2.67 22.69
C GLU A 132 -10.92 2.76 21.81
N LYS A 133 -11.39 3.97 21.52
CA LYS A 133 -12.60 4.19 20.74
C LYS A 133 -12.40 4.13 19.21
N PHE A 134 -11.26 4.61 18.70
CA PHE A 134 -11.06 4.86 17.27
C PHE A 134 -9.88 4.12 16.65
N LEU A 135 -9.02 3.48 17.45
CA LEU A 135 -7.92 2.63 16.96
C LEU A 135 -8.28 1.15 17.05
N ARG A 136 -8.67 0.66 18.23
CA ARG A 136 -8.95 -0.77 18.47
C ARG A 136 -9.99 -1.38 17.50
N PRO A 137 -11.12 -0.71 17.16
CA PRO A 137 -12.08 -1.28 16.22
C PRO A 137 -11.59 -1.34 14.75
N PHE A 138 -10.52 -0.62 14.44
CA PHE A 138 -10.01 -0.43 13.08
C PHE A 138 -8.85 -1.35 12.75
N THR A 139 -8.24 -2.02 13.74
CA THR A 139 -7.19 -3.02 13.49
C THR A 139 -7.74 -4.37 12.99
N SER A 140 -9.06 -4.62 13.14
CA SER A 140 -9.67 -5.95 12.95
C SER A 140 -10.70 -6.05 11.82
N GLY A 141 -10.88 -5.01 10.99
CA GLY A 141 -11.72 -5.11 9.80
C GLY A 141 -12.48 -3.86 9.37
N THR A 142 -12.49 -2.80 10.20
CA THR A 142 -13.10 -1.51 9.83
C THR A 142 -12.06 -0.62 9.18
N LEU A 143 -12.41 0.05 8.07
CA LEU A 143 -11.51 0.99 7.41
C LEU A 143 -11.74 2.43 7.88
N GLY A 144 -10.64 3.15 8.00
CA GLY A 144 -10.63 4.59 8.20
C GLY A 144 -10.12 5.33 6.97
N CYS A 145 -10.47 6.62 6.86
CA CYS A 145 -10.03 7.52 5.80
C CYS A 145 -9.21 8.68 6.33
N PHE A 146 -8.46 9.32 5.43
CA PHE A 146 -7.79 10.58 5.70
C PHE A 146 -8.26 11.64 4.70
N ALA A 147 -8.93 12.68 5.21
CA ALA A 147 -9.48 13.76 4.41
C ALA A 147 -8.70 15.05 4.68
N LEU A 148 -7.81 15.40 3.76
CA LEU A 148 -7.00 16.63 3.83
C LEU A 148 -7.14 17.50 2.57
N SER A 149 -7.27 16.87 1.39
CA SER A 149 -7.28 17.60 0.11
C SER A 149 -8.62 18.28 -0.15
N GLU A 150 -8.56 19.56 -0.50
CA GLU A 150 -9.69 20.36 -1.01
C GLU A 150 -9.40 20.80 -2.46
N PRO A 151 -10.42 20.96 -3.33
CA PRO A 151 -10.23 21.27 -4.75
C PRO A 151 -9.36 22.51 -5.03
N GLU A 152 -9.37 23.47 -4.12
CA GLU A 152 -8.67 24.75 -4.24
C GLU A 152 -7.30 24.79 -3.53
N GLN A 153 -7.01 23.85 -2.64
CA GLN A 153 -5.80 23.85 -1.79
C GLN A 153 -4.69 22.91 -2.26
N GLN A 154 -4.92 22.11 -3.31
CA GLN A 154 -4.01 21.04 -3.72
C GLN A 154 -2.62 21.51 -4.16
N LYS A 155 -2.44 22.81 -4.45
CA LYS A 155 -1.14 23.42 -4.77
C LYS A 155 -0.35 23.91 -3.57
N ASN A 156 -0.98 24.13 -2.40
CA ASN A 156 -0.36 24.92 -1.32
C ASN A 156 -0.05 24.11 -0.06
N SER A 157 -0.41 22.82 0.01
CA SER A 157 -0.29 22.04 1.24
C SER A 157 1.14 21.56 1.58
N PHE A 158 2.14 21.86 0.73
CA PHE A 158 3.55 21.47 0.95
C PHE A 158 4.55 22.63 0.81
N ASP A 159 4.08 23.85 0.55
CA ASP A 159 4.96 25.00 0.29
C ASP A 159 5.09 25.88 1.54
N GLU A 160 5.82 25.40 2.54
CA GLU A 160 6.66 26.31 3.34
C GLU A 160 8.12 26.07 2.94
N GLU A 161 8.63 27.06 2.20
CA GLU A 161 9.98 27.22 1.65
C GLU A 161 10.31 26.52 0.30
N GLY A 162 10.31 27.33 -0.77
CA GLY A 162 11.40 27.24 -1.76
C GLY A 162 11.13 26.61 -3.12
N GLY A 163 10.07 27.04 -3.82
CA GLY A 163 10.00 27.21 -5.27
C GLY A 163 10.62 26.17 -6.22
N ILE A 164 9.77 25.33 -6.81
CA ILE A 164 9.82 24.99 -8.25
C ILE A 164 8.36 24.90 -8.73
N GLN A 165 7.94 25.83 -9.60
CA GLN A 165 6.65 25.77 -10.28
C GLN A 165 6.61 24.60 -11.27
N HIS A 166 6.16 23.43 -10.82
CA HIS A 166 5.70 22.41 -11.75
C HIS A 166 4.25 22.70 -12.16
N HIS A 167 4.14 23.24 -13.36
CA HIS A 167 2.91 23.48 -14.08
C HIS A 167 2.22 22.14 -14.39
N CYS A 168 1.47 21.60 -13.42
CA CYS A 168 0.59 20.44 -13.65
C CYS A 168 -0.70 20.94 -14.32
N SER A 169 -0.59 21.26 -15.61
CA SER A 169 -1.74 21.44 -16.49
C SER A 169 -2.16 20.07 -16.99
N SER A 170 -3.43 19.71 -16.72
CA SER A 170 -4.17 18.57 -17.27
C SER A 170 -3.58 17.18 -17.01
N MET A 171 -3.90 16.58 -15.86
CA MET A 171 -4.02 15.12 -15.76
C MET A 171 -5.38 14.78 -15.15
N GLN A 172 -6.38 14.70 -16.03
CA GLN A 172 -7.72 14.15 -15.76
C GLN A 172 -7.60 12.62 -15.62
N HIS A 173 -6.96 12.12 -14.58
CA HIS A 173 -6.94 10.69 -14.27
C HIS A 173 -7.77 10.38 -13.02
N PRO A 174 -8.75 9.45 -13.11
CA PRO A 174 -9.72 9.17 -12.05
C PRO A 174 -9.12 8.48 -10.81
N PHE A 175 -7.83 8.12 -10.81
CA PHE A 175 -7.20 7.36 -9.75
C PHE A 175 -7.17 8.05 -8.38
N LEU A 176 -7.10 9.39 -8.31
CA LEU A 176 -7.16 10.11 -7.02
C LEU A 176 -8.59 10.30 -6.49
N HIS A 177 -9.59 10.26 -7.36
CA HIS A 177 -11.00 10.37 -6.93
C HIS A 177 -11.48 9.08 -6.25
N ILE A 178 -10.82 7.95 -6.56
CA ILE A 178 -11.18 6.62 -6.05
C ILE A 178 -10.97 6.53 -4.53
N THR A 179 -9.93 7.11 -3.95
CA THR A 179 -9.73 7.04 -2.48
C THR A 179 -10.83 7.78 -1.71
N PHE A 180 -11.35 8.89 -2.25
CA PHE A 180 -12.46 9.64 -1.65
C PHE A 180 -13.81 8.92 -1.85
N VAL A 181 -14.00 8.27 -2.99
CA VAL A 181 -15.25 7.56 -3.33
C VAL A 181 -15.35 6.20 -2.65
N LEU A 182 -14.24 5.48 -2.47
CA LEU A 182 -14.23 4.13 -1.87
C LEU A 182 -14.66 4.13 -0.41
N CYS A 183 -14.30 5.15 0.39
CA CYS A 183 -14.77 5.25 1.77
C CYS A 183 -16.26 5.58 1.87
N LEU A 184 -16.81 6.35 0.93
CA LEU A 184 -18.26 6.63 0.88
C LEU A 184 -19.10 5.43 0.44
N GLN A 185 -18.50 4.43 -0.22
CA GLN A 185 -19.21 3.21 -0.63
C GLN A 185 -19.30 2.16 0.49
N TYR A 186 -18.37 2.16 1.47
CA TYR A 186 -18.43 1.25 2.61
C TYR A 186 -19.57 1.61 3.59
N ASP A 187 -19.91 2.90 3.71
CA ASP A 187 -20.91 3.41 4.66
C ASP A 187 -22.37 3.35 4.14
N ARG A 188 -22.63 2.59 3.06
CA ARG A 188 -23.94 2.50 2.40
C ARG A 188 -24.62 1.12 2.42
N ASN A 189 -24.12 0.15 3.20
CA ASN A 189 -24.78 -1.15 3.38
C ASN A 189 -25.11 -1.42 4.85
#